data_AF-A0A6A6SAB7-F1
#
_entry.id   AF-A0A6A6SAB7-F1
#
_cell.length_a   1.000
_cell.length_b   1.000
_cell.length_c   1.000
_cell.angle_alpha   90.00
_cell.angle_beta   90.00
_cell.angle_gamma   90.00
#
_symmetry.space_group_name_H-M   'P 1'
#
loop_
_entity.id
_entity.type
_entity.pdbx_description
1 polymer ?
#
loop_
_entity_poly.entity_id
_entity_poly.type
_entity_poly.pdbx_seq_one_letter_code
_entity_poly.pdbx_strand_id
1 'polypeptide(L)'
;MFRRLEETLPPDPKYPSSLQELGFFVDQHGCIRNIKTPELFYDFHHTNNDRHNELRADAMRACHRKGVFERLSALGLNRLYLPSLTTTKPDGPHVNILLPAAKVLKTRKRIVVMINDENYQDLAILAYRLLQREGGLNGGSAINFVKKLISRNNPDPNLAEKLSADGAGADSDKDIPGLIIMNASQLLYSHQFNEAMSLRSWSAMPRKSIYHEATLVHPVENRVEGHRTPEEHIKTVFDSVIKNPDFVAPDAEVYVIAIEGGSAYMINVLNQDFWKYGDRITAMAIFNTVVNTAQISDPALKAFLHTRTREWKVSELKDPSKVLDLPHDYNVSPPTAPAERKTVNWLVFSKPVPSPFWTSFTDFSCPTLGSKKRPVNSADYSTVPKPKESESTIFYGAEALCPTFGGGDTWVGECIFTQPAVQDAVLDFFEDVAQDPKNYSNPAFTLDIPQPTPDNPLELDPSFAPLSTMPEETLTEEQQAFNDAEAALIEMQIALSSTPSTTATFKDSRERLVTRIAKKEAEVKDLAKTALATGGLGADAANRLRAKWMPTTEPQTQFAGVESDREEGLKVLDSEAGLPDTVKEELKKLYLNDE
;
A
#
# COMPACT_ATOMS: atom_id res chain seq x y z
N MET A 1 -1.28 40.50 -31.04
CA MET A 1 -1.50 39.48 -29.99
C MET A 1 -2.56 40.03 -29.06
N PHE A 2 -3.73 39.37 -28.93
CA PHE A 2 -4.80 39.84 -28.04
C PHE A 2 -4.48 39.46 -26.59
N ARG A 3 -4.57 40.41 -25.66
CA ARG A 3 -4.40 40.18 -24.21
C ARG A 3 -5.75 40.35 -23.54
N ARG A 4 -6.17 39.39 -22.71
CA ARG A 4 -7.33 39.55 -21.84
C ARG A 4 -6.99 40.50 -20.69
N LEU A 5 -7.94 41.36 -20.33
CA LEU A 5 -7.81 42.22 -19.15
C LEU A 5 -7.90 41.37 -17.89
N GLU A 6 -7.10 41.68 -16.86
CA GLU A 6 -7.02 40.87 -15.64
C GLU A 6 -8.39 40.76 -14.96
N GLU A 7 -9.18 41.84 -14.93
CA GLU A 7 -10.54 41.85 -14.38
C GLU A 7 -11.55 40.98 -15.16
N THR A 8 -11.23 40.58 -16.39
CA THR A 8 -12.12 39.73 -17.21
C THR A 8 -11.82 38.24 -17.05
N LEU A 9 -10.78 37.89 -16.30
CA LEU A 9 -10.43 36.50 -16.06
C LEU A 9 -11.33 35.89 -14.99
N PRO A 10 -11.83 34.66 -15.18
CA PRO A 10 -12.63 33.98 -14.18
C PRO A 10 -11.80 33.73 -12.90
N PRO A 11 -12.41 33.93 -11.73
CA PRO A 11 -11.71 33.79 -10.45
C PRO A 11 -11.23 32.34 -10.25
N ASP A 12 -10.21 32.17 -9.41
CA ASP A 12 -9.75 30.84 -9.04
C ASP A 12 -10.83 30.11 -8.21
N PRO A 13 -11.12 28.83 -8.50
CA PRO A 13 -12.14 28.08 -7.78
C PRO A 13 -11.83 28.01 -6.28
N LYS A 14 -12.88 27.93 -5.45
CA LYS A 14 -12.75 27.70 -4.02
C LYS A 14 -13.59 26.51 -3.62
N TYR A 15 -12.98 25.60 -2.87
CA TYR A 15 -13.66 24.44 -2.31
C TYR A 15 -13.55 24.47 -0.78
N PRO A 16 -14.59 24.01 -0.08
CA PRO A 16 -14.57 23.92 1.37
C PRO A 16 -13.60 22.82 1.84
N SER A 17 -13.02 22.99 3.02
CA SER A 17 -12.15 21.99 3.68
C SER A 17 -12.93 21.10 4.66
N SER A 18 -14.22 20.87 4.38
CA SER A 18 -15.11 20.02 5.15
C SER A 18 -15.63 18.88 4.28
N LEU A 19 -15.45 17.64 4.74
CA LEU A 19 -15.85 16.44 3.99
C LEU A 19 -17.36 16.47 3.66
N GLN A 20 -18.19 16.90 4.62
CA GLN A 20 -19.63 17.00 4.45
C GLN A 20 -20.01 18.06 3.41
N GLU A 21 -19.36 19.22 3.43
CA GLU A 21 -19.59 20.30 2.46
C GLU A 21 -19.09 19.93 1.05
N LEU A 22 -18.09 19.07 0.96
CA LEU A 22 -17.63 18.45 -0.30
C LEU A 22 -18.57 17.34 -0.81
N GLY A 23 -19.60 16.99 -0.03
CA GLY A 23 -20.60 15.99 -0.38
C GLY A 23 -20.23 14.56 -0.02
N PHE A 24 -19.33 14.36 0.95
CA PHE A 24 -18.85 13.04 1.36
C PHE A 24 -19.02 12.81 2.87
N PHE A 25 -19.00 11.55 3.26
CA PHE A 25 -18.96 11.11 4.67
C PHE A 25 -17.99 9.93 4.81
N VAL A 26 -17.60 9.63 6.05
CA VAL A 26 -16.84 8.41 6.38
C VAL A 26 -17.82 7.38 6.91
N ASP A 27 -17.81 6.18 6.33
CA ASP A 27 -18.67 5.08 6.77
C ASP A 27 -18.09 4.32 7.97
N GLN A 28 -18.80 3.29 8.46
CA GLN A 28 -18.39 2.52 9.64
C GLN A 28 -17.06 1.75 9.46
N HIS A 29 -16.59 1.56 8.22
CA HIS A 29 -15.33 0.88 7.92
C HIS A 29 -14.17 1.88 7.72
N GLY A 30 -14.47 3.18 7.76
CA GLY A 30 -13.49 4.24 7.50
C GLY A 30 -13.37 4.62 6.03
N CYS A 31 -14.27 4.16 5.17
CA CYS A 31 -14.27 4.46 3.73
C CYS A 31 -14.98 5.78 3.44
N ILE A 32 -14.44 6.55 2.49
CA ILE A 32 -14.99 7.86 2.12
C ILE A 32 -16.00 7.66 0.99
N ARG A 33 -17.27 7.92 1.30
CA ARG A 33 -18.42 7.60 0.44
C ARG A 33 -19.22 8.88 0.15
N ASN A 34 -19.85 8.96 -1.02
CA ASN A 34 -20.63 10.14 -1.41
C ASN A 34 -21.97 10.18 -0.68
N ILE A 35 -22.37 11.34 -0.15
CA ILE A 35 -23.63 11.50 0.61
C ILE A 35 -24.86 11.20 -0.24
N LYS A 36 -24.88 11.65 -1.51
CA LYS A 36 -26.04 11.46 -2.40
C LYS A 36 -26.08 10.06 -3.00
N THR A 37 -24.91 9.49 -3.24
CA THR A 37 -24.73 8.20 -3.91
C THR A 37 -23.73 7.35 -3.12
N PRO A 38 -24.15 6.70 -2.01
CA PRO A 38 -23.22 6.10 -1.07
C PRO A 38 -22.33 5.01 -1.67
N GLU A 39 -22.76 4.31 -2.71
CA GLU A 39 -21.92 3.31 -3.38
C GLU A 39 -20.71 3.90 -4.13
N LEU A 40 -20.72 5.20 -4.44
CA LEU A 40 -19.63 5.86 -5.16
C LEU A 40 -18.59 6.46 -4.22
N PHE A 41 -17.34 6.28 -4.62
CA PHE A 41 -16.14 6.86 -4.00
C PHE A 41 -15.86 8.28 -4.50
N TYR A 42 -14.74 8.85 -4.04
CA TYR A 42 -14.24 10.11 -4.57
C TYR A 42 -13.80 9.97 -6.03
N ASP A 43 -14.27 10.90 -6.86
CA ASP A 43 -13.86 11.04 -8.26
C ASP A 43 -13.06 12.35 -8.45
N PHE A 44 -11.83 12.19 -8.93
CA PHE A 44 -10.94 13.31 -9.24
C PHE A 44 -11.41 14.09 -10.46
N HIS A 45 -11.86 13.41 -11.53
CA HIS A 45 -12.23 14.02 -12.80
C HIS A 45 -13.69 14.49 -12.83
N HIS A 46 -14.08 15.23 -11.80
CA HIS A 46 -15.44 15.73 -11.65
C HIS A 46 -15.81 16.80 -12.67
N THR A 47 -14.83 17.50 -13.23
CA THR A 47 -15.01 18.51 -14.28
C THR A 47 -13.99 18.29 -15.39
N ASN A 48 -14.24 18.88 -16.56
CA ASN A 48 -13.26 18.91 -17.67
C ASN A 48 -12.15 19.95 -17.46
N ASN A 49 -12.02 20.52 -16.27
CA ASN A 49 -11.04 21.56 -15.97
C ASN A 49 -10.09 21.09 -14.85
N ASP A 50 -8.83 20.89 -15.22
CA ASP A 50 -7.81 20.37 -14.31
C ASP A 50 -7.62 21.23 -13.06
N ARG A 51 -7.72 22.57 -13.18
CA ARG A 51 -7.57 23.46 -12.04
C ARG A 51 -8.69 23.26 -11.02
N HIS A 52 -9.94 23.10 -11.49
CA HIS A 52 -11.05 22.76 -10.60
C HIS A 52 -10.85 21.41 -9.91
N ASN A 53 -10.37 20.40 -10.65
CA ASN A 53 -10.14 19.06 -10.13
C ASN A 53 -9.01 19.06 -9.07
N GLU A 54 -7.89 19.72 -9.34
CA GLU A 54 -6.75 19.82 -8.41
C GLU A 54 -7.10 20.58 -7.11
N LEU A 55 -7.82 21.71 -7.20
CA LEU A 55 -8.26 22.46 -6.02
C LEU A 55 -9.24 21.66 -5.16
N ARG A 56 -10.16 20.93 -5.79
CA ARG A 56 -11.08 20.03 -5.07
C ARG A 56 -10.33 18.86 -4.44
N ALA A 57 -9.34 18.32 -5.16
CA ALA A 57 -8.51 17.24 -4.67
C ALA A 57 -7.69 17.67 -3.45
N ASP A 58 -7.08 18.85 -3.46
CA ASP A 58 -6.34 19.36 -2.31
C ASP A 58 -7.26 19.63 -1.11
N ALA A 59 -8.46 20.16 -1.34
CA ALA A 59 -9.48 20.32 -0.29
C ALA A 59 -9.89 18.96 0.33
N MET A 60 -10.06 17.93 -0.49
CA MET A 60 -10.28 16.55 -0.01
C MET A 60 -9.07 16.01 0.76
N ARG A 61 -7.85 16.22 0.25
CA ARG A 61 -6.61 15.80 0.94
C ARG A 61 -6.45 16.45 2.30
N ALA A 62 -6.83 17.71 2.47
CA ALA A 62 -6.88 18.36 3.77
C ALA A 62 -7.83 17.62 4.74
N CYS A 63 -9.00 17.19 4.26
CA CYS A 63 -9.93 16.36 5.03
C CYS A 63 -9.32 14.99 5.36
N HIS A 64 -8.64 14.34 4.40
CA HIS A 64 -7.98 13.06 4.59
C HIS A 64 -6.90 13.13 5.67
N ARG A 65 -5.98 14.11 5.56
CA ARG A 65 -4.91 14.33 6.55
C ARG A 65 -5.49 14.53 7.94
N LYS A 66 -6.54 15.36 8.07
CA LYS A 66 -7.22 15.57 9.35
C LYS A 66 -7.78 14.26 9.92
N GLY A 67 -8.53 13.50 9.13
CA GLY A 67 -9.13 12.23 9.56
C GLY A 67 -8.08 11.16 9.92
N VAL A 68 -6.96 11.12 9.20
CA VAL A 68 -5.83 10.22 9.50
C VAL A 68 -5.15 10.63 10.81
N PHE A 69 -4.85 11.92 11.00
CA PHE A 69 -4.21 12.40 12.22
C PHE A 69 -5.08 12.20 13.47
N GLU A 70 -6.40 12.36 13.36
CA GLU A 70 -7.33 12.09 14.47
C GLU A 70 -7.26 10.61 14.90
N ARG A 71 -7.26 9.67 13.94
CA ARG A 71 -7.18 8.23 14.21
C ARG A 71 -5.80 7.82 14.75
N LEU A 72 -4.73 8.36 14.20
CA LEU A 72 -3.37 8.08 14.69
C LEU A 72 -3.14 8.67 16.09
N SER A 73 -3.73 9.83 16.40
CA SER A 73 -3.70 10.41 17.75
C SER A 73 -4.47 9.55 18.75
N ALA A 74 -5.62 8.98 18.35
CA ALA A 74 -6.34 8.00 19.16
C ALA A 74 -5.51 6.73 19.44
N LEU A 75 -4.60 6.36 18.53
CA LEU A 75 -3.64 5.26 18.70
C LEU A 75 -2.34 5.68 19.41
N GLY A 76 -2.27 6.92 19.91
CA GLY A 76 -1.15 7.43 20.70
C GLY A 76 -0.04 8.14 19.91
N LEU A 77 -0.18 8.30 18.59
CA LEU A 77 0.79 8.98 17.73
C LEU A 77 0.39 10.42 17.48
N ASN A 78 1.22 11.35 17.95
CA ASN A 78 0.94 12.78 17.89
C ASN A 78 1.89 13.51 16.94
N ARG A 79 1.42 14.65 16.41
CA ARG A 79 2.25 15.54 15.61
C ARG A 79 3.30 16.21 16.49
N LEU A 80 4.55 16.08 16.08
CA LEU A 80 5.67 16.83 16.63
C LEU A 80 6.25 17.74 15.55
N TYR A 81 6.54 18.97 15.91
CA TYR A 81 7.02 20.02 15.02
C TYR A 81 8.52 20.24 15.21
N LEU A 82 9.28 20.05 14.13
CA LEU A 82 10.70 20.31 14.02
C LEU A 82 10.94 21.74 13.53
N PRO A 83 12.04 22.41 13.95
CA PRO A 83 13.17 21.88 14.72
C PRO A 83 12.97 21.87 16.25
N SER A 84 11.95 22.57 16.76
CA SER A 84 11.76 22.78 18.21
C SER A 84 11.29 21.55 19.00
N LEU A 85 10.90 20.48 18.31
CA LEU A 85 10.36 19.24 18.89
C LEU A 85 9.17 19.49 19.83
N THR A 86 8.22 20.32 19.40
CA THR A 86 7.02 20.68 20.17
C THR A 86 5.77 20.00 19.64
N THR A 87 4.79 19.72 20.51
CA THR A 87 3.46 19.23 20.09
C THR A 87 2.52 20.35 19.65
N THR A 88 2.82 21.57 20.04
CA THR A 88 2.11 22.77 19.61
C THR A 88 2.75 23.31 18.34
N LYS A 89 1.90 23.65 17.35
CA LYS A 89 2.31 24.23 16.08
C LYS A 89 3.06 25.56 16.30
N PRO A 90 4.34 25.67 15.90
CA PRO A 90 5.09 26.92 16.00
C PRO A 90 4.54 28.01 15.07
N ASP A 91 4.89 29.25 15.38
CA ASP A 91 4.78 30.37 14.43
C ASP A 91 6.13 30.53 13.70
N GLY A 92 6.14 30.29 12.39
CA GLY A 92 7.35 30.31 11.57
C GLY A 92 7.80 28.94 11.06
N PRO A 93 8.90 28.86 10.28
CA PRO A 93 9.32 27.67 9.55
C PRO A 93 9.40 26.40 10.39
N HIS A 94 8.59 25.40 10.04
CA HIS A 94 8.57 24.10 10.72
C HIS A 94 8.16 22.98 9.77
N VAL A 95 8.55 21.74 10.11
CA VAL A 95 8.04 20.50 9.48
C VAL A 95 7.49 19.58 10.57
N ASN A 96 6.60 18.67 10.23
CA ASN A 96 5.99 17.76 11.19
C ASN A 96 6.33 16.29 10.93
N ILE A 97 6.47 15.55 12.02
CA ILE A 97 6.58 14.09 12.05
C ILE A 97 5.53 13.54 13.04
N LEU A 98 5.28 12.24 13.02
CA LEU A 98 4.41 11.57 14.00
C LEU A 98 5.21 10.63 14.87
N LEU A 99 4.95 10.66 16.18
CA LEU A 99 5.51 9.74 17.14
C LEU A 99 4.70 9.70 18.43
N PRO A 100 4.89 8.69 19.30
CA PRO A 100 4.37 8.71 20.66
C PRO A 100 4.91 9.89 21.46
N ALA A 101 4.29 10.16 22.61
CA ALA A 101 4.88 11.06 23.59
C ALA A 101 6.31 10.62 23.94
N ALA A 102 7.24 11.58 24.09
CA ALA A 102 8.66 11.28 24.33
C ALA A 102 8.89 10.34 25.52
N LYS A 103 8.08 10.47 26.58
CA LYS A 103 8.11 9.57 27.75
C LYS A 103 7.79 8.12 27.39
N VAL A 104 6.83 7.90 26.49
CA VAL A 104 6.46 6.57 26.00
C VAL A 104 7.56 6.06 25.08
N LEU A 105 7.95 6.84 24.07
CA LEU A 105 8.97 6.45 23.09
C LEU A 105 10.29 6.04 23.76
N LYS A 106 10.76 6.80 24.76
CA LYS A 106 12.00 6.52 25.49
C LYS A 106 11.97 5.18 26.22
N THR A 107 10.78 4.73 26.61
CA THR A 107 10.61 3.45 27.30
C THR A 107 10.52 2.27 26.33
N ARG A 108 10.46 2.48 25.00
CA ARG A 108 10.33 1.38 24.05
C ARG A 108 11.67 0.75 23.72
N LYS A 109 11.73 -0.58 23.84
CA LYS A 109 12.89 -1.36 23.41
C LYS A 109 12.96 -1.47 21.89
N ARG A 110 11.82 -1.51 21.20
CA ARG A 110 11.74 -1.65 19.74
C ARG A 110 11.05 -0.45 19.16
N ILE A 111 11.67 0.17 18.17
CA ILE A 111 11.19 1.37 17.51
C ILE A 111 11.18 1.13 16.01
N VAL A 112 10.02 1.27 15.40
CA VAL A 112 9.87 1.26 13.95
C VAL A 112 9.94 2.70 13.45
N VAL A 113 10.68 2.94 12.38
CA VAL A 113 10.80 4.24 11.70
C VAL A 113 10.28 4.06 10.28
N MET A 114 9.20 4.75 9.95
CA MET A 114 8.58 4.74 8.63
C MET A 114 8.94 5.99 7.85
N ILE A 115 9.50 5.81 6.66
CA ILE A 115 9.91 6.85 5.73
C ILE A 115 9.08 6.71 4.46
N ASN A 116 8.13 7.63 4.28
CA ASN A 116 7.25 7.64 3.12
C ASN A 116 7.94 8.20 1.86
N ASP A 117 7.29 7.99 0.71
CA ASP A 117 7.69 8.53 -0.59
C ASP A 117 7.65 10.08 -0.64
N GLU A 118 8.45 10.69 -1.51
CA GLU A 118 8.50 12.16 -1.70
C GLU A 118 7.47 12.67 -2.71
N ASN A 119 7.03 11.86 -3.68
CA ASN A 119 6.38 12.45 -4.85
C ASN A 119 4.89 12.74 -4.65
N TYR A 120 4.16 11.86 -3.96
CA TYR A 120 2.69 11.89 -4.03
C TYR A 120 1.95 11.81 -2.69
N GLN A 121 2.61 11.33 -1.64
CA GLN A 121 1.94 10.99 -0.38
C GLN A 121 2.22 12.01 0.70
N ASP A 122 1.20 12.39 1.48
CA ASP A 122 1.42 13.24 2.65
C ASP A 122 1.76 12.39 3.89
N LEU A 123 2.07 13.04 5.02
CA LEU A 123 2.52 12.38 6.24
C LEU A 123 1.53 11.31 6.70
N ALA A 124 2.04 10.09 6.89
CA ALA A 124 1.31 8.88 7.27
C ALA A 124 0.30 8.33 6.26
N ILE A 125 0.15 8.96 5.10
CA ILE A 125 -0.64 8.41 3.99
C ILE A 125 0.29 7.51 3.17
N LEU A 126 -0.15 6.29 2.89
CA LEU A 126 0.64 5.32 2.12
C LEU A 126 0.26 5.39 0.64
N ALA A 127 -1.04 5.45 0.35
CA ALA A 127 -1.54 5.55 -1.01
C ALA A 127 -2.89 6.27 -1.07
N TYR A 128 -2.92 7.48 -1.64
CA TYR A 128 -4.17 8.20 -1.85
C TYR A 128 -5.21 7.44 -2.68
N ARG A 129 -4.76 6.65 -3.68
CA ARG A 129 -5.67 5.88 -4.55
C ARG A 129 -6.45 4.80 -3.79
N LEU A 130 -5.85 4.22 -2.75
CA LEU A 130 -6.51 3.24 -1.88
C LEU A 130 -7.28 3.94 -0.77
N LEU A 131 -6.73 5.03 -0.24
CA LEU A 131 -7.40 5.84 0.79
C LEU A 131 -8.75 6.39 0.32
N GLN A 132 -8.81 6.80 -0.95
CA GLN A 132 -10.01 7.37 -1.57
C GLN A 132 -11.01 6.31 -2.05
N ARG A 133 -10.70 5.02 -1.91
CA ARG A 133 -11.52 3.88 -2.35
C ARG A 133 -11.76 2.89 -1.21
N GLU A 134 -11.62 1.58 -1.47
CA GLU A 134 -11.96 0.48 -0.58
C GLU A 134 -11.05 0.41 0.65
N GLY A 135 -9.81 0.89 0.53
CA GLY A 135 -8.88 0.97 1.65
C GLY A 135 -9.31 1.99 2.72
N GLY A 136 -10.02 3.03 2.31
CA GLY A 136 -10.46 4.10 3.22
C GLY A 136 -9.31 4.76 3.99
N LEU A 137 -9.66 5.53 5.02
CA LEU A 137 -8.67 6.18 5.88
C LEU A 137 -7.74 5.16 6.55
N ASN A 138 -8.26 3.99 6.91
CA ASN A 138 -7.53 2.97 7.68
C ASN A 138 -6.49 2.20 6.86
N GLY A 139 -6.87 1.69 5.69
CA GLY A 139 -6.03 0.87 4.82
C GLY A 139 -5.13 1.67 3.87
N GLY A 140 -5.54 2.89 3.49
CA GLY A 140 -4.71 3.76 2.65
C GLY A 140 -3.65 4.56 3.42
N SER A 141 -3.55 4.38 4.74
CA SER A 141 -2.63 5.09 5.63
C SER A 141 -1.94 4.12 6.61
N ALA A 142 -1.05 4.64 7.45
CA ALA A 142 -0.34 3.85 8.45
C ALA A 142 -1.25 3.29 9.57
N ILE A 143 -2.53 3.68 9.65
CA ILE A 143 -3.43 3.33 10.76
C ILE A 143 -3.55 1.81 10.97
N ASN A 144 -3.83 1.05 9.91
CA ASN A 144 -3.95 -0.41 10.02
C ASN A 144 -2.64 -1.06 10.45
N PHE A 145 -1.51 -0.52 9.99
CA PHE A 145 -0.20 -1.00 10.44
C PHE A 145 0.02 -0.74 11.93
N VAL A 146 -0.37 0.44 12.45
CA VAL A 146 -0.30 0.73 13.89
C VAL A 146 -1.20 -0.21 14.68
N LYS A 147 -2.46 -0.40 14.25
CA LYS A 147 -3.39 -1.35 14.88
C LYS A 147 -2.81 -2.76 14.90
N LYS A 148 -2.19 -3.21 13.80
CA LYS A 148 -1.52 -4.50 13.70
C LYS A 148 -0.33 -4.63 14.67
N LEU A 149 0.48 -3.58 14.80
CA LEU A 149 1.55 -3.50 15.80
C LEU A 149 1.00 -3.57 17.23
N ILE A 150 -0.20 -3.09 17.51
CA ILE A 150 -0.80 -3.23 18.85
C ILE A 150 -1.33 -4.66 19.05
N SER A 151 -2.12 -5.14 18.10
CA SER A 151 -2.81 -6.44 18.17
C SER A 151 -1.85 -7.64 18.23
N ARG A 152 -0.74 -7.64 17.49
CA ARG A 152 0.23 -8.75 17.52
C ARG A 152 0.84 -9.00 18.91
N ASN A 153 0.79 -8.00 19.79
CA ASN A 153 1.54 -7.98 21.05
C ASN A 153 0.68 -8.07 22.30
N ASN A 154 -0.65 -8.05 22.13
CA ASN A 154 -1.56 -8.14 23.25
C ASN A 154 -2.08 -9.57 23.38
N PRO A 155 -1.98 -10.20 24.57
CA PRO A 155 -2.54 -11.52 24.80
C PRO A 155 -4.08 -11.56 24.81
N ASP A 156 -4.76 -10.40 24.79
CA ASP A 156 -6.23 -10.35 24.68
C ASP A 156 -6.71 -10.61 23.24
N PRO A 157 -7.33 -11.77 22.96
CA PRO A 157 -7.83 -12.08 21.63
C PRO A 157 -8.94 -11.13 21.17
N ASN A 158 -9.65 -10.46 22.09
CA ASN A 158 -10.73 -9.53 21.76
C ASN A 158 -10.22 -8.15 21.34
N LEU A 159 -8.94 -7.84 21.61
CA LEU A 159 -8.39 -6.53 21.28
C LEU A 159 -8.29 -6.33 19.77
N ALA A 160 -7.95 -7.36 19.01
CA ALA A 160 -7.87 -7.28 17.55
C ALA A 160 -9.23 -6.93 16.93
N GLU A 161 -10.30 -7.55 17.44
CA GLU A 161 -11.68 -7.24 17.04
C GLU A 161 -12.06 -5.81 17.44
N LYS A 162 -11.78 -5.39 18.67
CA LYS A 162 -12.02 -4.01 19.14
C LYS A 162 -11.28 -2.97 18.29
N LEU A 163 -10.01 -3.21 17.97
CA LEU A 163 -9.20 -2.30 17.15
C LEU A 163 -9.58 -2.32 15.67
N SER A 164 -10.28 -3.36 15.19
CA SER A 164 -10.76 -3.41 13.81
C SER A 164 -11.75 -2.29 13.49
N ALA A 165 -12.51 -1.83 14.49
CA ALA A 165 -13.45 -0.73 14.35
C ALA A 165 -12.77 0.59 13.92
N ASP A 166 -13.44 1.37 13.07
CA ASP A 166 -12.95 2.69 12.69
C ASP A 166 -12.91 3.64 13.90
N GLY A 167 -11.86 4.45 13.99
CA GLY A 167 -11.66 5.36 15.12
C GLY A 167 -11.28 4.69 16.45
N ALA A 168 -11.10 3.36 16.50
CA ALA A 168 -10.61 2.68 17.70
C ALA A 168 -9.22 3.21 18.10
N GLY A 169 -9.05 3.47 19.40
CA GLY A 169 -7.83 4.00 20.00
C GLY A 169 -7.11 3.02 20.91
N ALA A 170 -5.90 3.39 21.33
CA ALA A 170 -5.16 2.68 22.35
C ALA A 170 -5.73 3.00 23.75
N ASP A 171 -5.94 1.98 24.58
CA ASP A 171 -6.54 2.16 25.92
C ASP A 171 -5.54 2.73 26.93
N SER A 172 -4.24 2.43 26.77
CA SER A 172 -3.20 2.89 27.69
C SER A 172 -1.87 3.18 26.99
N ASP A 173 -1.03 3.97 27.66
CA ASP A 173 0.35 4.24 27.21
C ASP A 173 1.15 2.96 26.96
N LYS A 174 0.83 1.86 27.65
CA LYS A 174 1.53 0.57 27.51
C LYS A 174 1.24 -0.09 26.16
N ASP A 175 0.08 0.21 25.57
CA ASP A 175 -0.37 -0.33 24.30
C ASP A 175 0.16 0.45 23.10
N ILE A 176 0.74 1.65 23.31
CA ILE A 176 1.24 2.51 22.22
C ILE A 176 2.60 2.01 21.70
N PRO A 177 2.73 1.62 20.41
CA PRO A 177 3.99 1.12 19.88
C PRO A 177 5.05 2.22 19.76
N GLY A 178 6.33 1.83 19.78
CA GLY A 178 7.41 2.71 19.38
C GLY A 178 7.41 2.88 17.86
N LEU A 179 6.72 3.90 17.34
CA LEU A 179 6.65 4.15 15.89
C LEU A 179 6.89 5.63 15.59
N ILE A 180 7.88 5.92 14.75
CA ILE A 180 8.15 7.25 14.22
C ILE A 180 7.78 7.24 12.74
N ILE A 181 6.92 8.16 12.30
CA ILE A 181 6.58 8.34 10.89
C ILE A 181 7.10 9.70 10.46
N MET A 182 7.94 9.70 9.44
CA MET A 182 8.41 10.91 8.78
C MET A 182 8.08 10.87 7.29
N ASN A 183 8.04 12.03 6.67
CA ASN A 183 7.64 12.16 5.28
C ASN A 183 8.58 13.10 4.53
N ALA A 184 9.11 12.60 3.41
CA ALA A 184 10.00 13.35 2.53
C ALA A 184 9.26 14.32 1.59
N SER A 185 7.93 14.21 1.42
CA SER A 185 7.19 15.04 0.45
C SER A 185 6.83 16.43 0.95
N GLN A 186 6.63 16.62 2.25
CA GLN A 186 6.13 17.87 2.83
C GLN A 186 7.28 18.77 3.34
N LEU A 187 8.17 19.16 2.43
CA LEU A 187 9.36 19.96 2.74
C LEU A 187 9.33 21.39 2.17
N LEU A 188 8.20 21.82 1.60
CA LEU A 188 7.98 23.19 1.15
C LEU A 188 7.22 23.97 2.21
N TYR A 189 7.83 25.02 2.75
CA TYR A 189 7.20 25.83 3.79
C TYR A 189 6.45 27.03 3.20
N SER A 190 5.14 27.07 3.45
CA SER A 190 4.29 28.21 3.11
C SER A 190 4.14 29.15 4.29
N HIS A 191 4.72 30.34 4.18
CA HIS A 191 4.55 31.43 5.16
C HIS A 191 3.10 31.90 5.27
N GLN A 192 2.34 31.83 4.16
CA GLN A 192 0.93 32.24 4.14
C GLN A 192 0.05 31.32 4.99
N PHE A 193 0.30 30.01 4.94
CA PHE A 193 -0.48 29.01 5.69
C PHE A 193 0.20 28.58 7.00
N ASN A 194 1.41 29.09 7.25
CA ASN A 194 2.27 28.69 8.36
C ASN A 194 2.40 27.15 8.38
N GLU A 195 2.68 26.48 7.27
CA GLU A 195 2.63 25.02 7.18
C GLU A 195 3.58 24.45 6.13
N ALA A 196 4.08 23.24 6.39
CA ALA A 196 4.85 22.46 5.43
C ALA A 196 3.92 21.68 4.48
N MET A 197 4.15 21.85 3.19
CA MET A 197 3.29 21.40 2.10
C MET A 197 4.07 20.48 1.17
N SER A 198 3.36 19.55 0.54
CA SER A 198 3.88 18.83 -0.61
C SER A 198 3.85 19.70 -1.87
N LEU A 199 4.64 19.33 -2.89
CA LEU A 199 4.66 20.07 -4.17
C LEU A 199 3.27 20.14 -4.81
N ARG A 200 2.44 19.11 -4.62
CA ARG A 200 1.07 19.09 -5.12
C ARG A 200 0.18 20.10 -4.38
N SER A 201 0.19 20.11 -3.06
CA SER A 201 -0.55 21.12 -2.28
C SER A 201 -0.03 22.53 -2.58
N TRP A 202 1.27 22.70 -2.80
CA TRP A 202 1.86 23.97 -3.24
C TRP A 202 1.27 24.44 -4.58
N SER A 203 1.20 23.53 -5.57
CA SER A 203 0.62 23.82 -6.89
C SER A 203 -0.88 24.14 -6.83
N ALA A 204 -1.58 23.61 -5.82
CA ALA A 204 -2.99 23.84 -5.54
C ALA A 204 -3.26 25.15 -4.77
N MET A 205 -2.25 25.89 -4.32
CA MET A 205 -2.46 27.14 -3.58
C MET A 205 -3.33 28.14 -4.36
N PRO A 206 -4.14 28.96 -3.67
CA PRO A 206 -5.03 29.93 -4.31
C PRO A 206 -4.28 30.90 -5.22
N ARG A 207 -4.86 31.17 -6.39
CA ARG A 207 -4.36 32.12 -7.38
C ARG A 207 -5.33 33.28 -7.55
N LYS A 208 -4.88 34.36 -8.18
CA LYS A 208 -5.74 35.52 -8.48
C LYS A 208 -6.89 35.15 -9.43
N SER A 209 -6.61 34.31 -10.41
CA SER A 209 -7.58 33.79 -11.36
C SER A 209 -7.15 32.38 -11.81
N ILE A 210 -8.05 31.64 -12.44
CA ILE A 210 -7.78 30.28 -12.89
C ILE A 210 -6.62 30.18 -13.91
N TYR A 211 -6.31 31.28 -14.60
CA TYR A 211 -5.28 31.35 -15.64
C TYR A 211 -3.95 31.94 -15.15
N HIS A 212 -3.89 32.39 -13.90
CA HIS A 212 -2.62 32.84 -13.34
C HIS A 212 -1.69 31.66 -13.07
N GLU A 213 -0.39 31.93 -13.15
CA GLU A 213 0.64 30.96 -12.83
C GLU A 213 0.60 30.55 -11.35
N ALA A 214 1.15 29.39 -11.05
CA ALA A 214 1.33 28.95 -9.67
C ALA A 214 2.33 29.86 -8.95
N THR A 215 2.18 29.98 -7.63
CA THR A 215 3.17 30.66 -6.80
C THR A 215 4.53 29.98 -6.96
N LEU A 216 5.55 30.74 -7.33
CA LEU A 216 6.90 30.21 -7.48
C LEU A 216 7.48 29.83 -6.13
N VAL A 217 8.21 28.71 -6.09
CA VAL A 217 8.96 28.28 -4.91
C VAL A 217 10.25 29.11 -4.85
N HIS A 218 10.42 29.88 -3.79
CA HIS A 218 11.71 30.48 -3.49
C HIS A 218 12.65 29.42 -2.89
N PRO A 219 13.86 29.23 -3.45
CA PRO A 219 14.72 28.10 -3.11
C PRO A 219 15.20 28.10 -1.64
N VAL A 220 15.24 29.27 -1.00
CA VAL A 220 15.66 29.43 0.41
C VAL A 220 14.46 29.67 1.33
N GLU A 221 13.74 30.78 1.16
CA GLU A 221 12.60 31.18 2.01
C GLU A 221 11.47 30.14 2.14
N ASN A 222 11.23 29.29 1.13
CA ASN A 222 10.19 28.25 1.22
C ASN A 222 10.73 26.90 1.68
N ARG A 223 11.86 26.89 2.38
CA ARG A 223 12.46 25.71 2.98
C ARG A 223 12.70 25.94 4.47
N VAL A 224 12.72 24.84 5.21
CA VAL A 224 13.10 24.85 6.63
C VAL A 224 14.54 24.38 6.74
N GLU A 225 15.36 25.11 7.52
CA GLU A 225 16.74 24.72 7.83
C GLU A 225 16.79 23.30 8.41
N GLY A 226 17.71 22.46 7.96
CA GLY A 226 17.78 21.05 8.36
C GLY A 226 16.79 20.14 7.62
N HIS A 227 15.94 20.68 6.76
CA HIS A 227 14.87 19.94 6.09
C HIS A 227 14.62 20.44 4.65
N ARG A 228 15.67 20.91 3.95
CA ARG A 228 15.51 21.45 2.58
C ARG A 228 15.40 20.35 1.53
N THR A 229 16.03 19.21 1.76
CA THR A 229 15.96 18.01 0.93
C THR A 229 15.49 16.80 1.75
N PRO A 230 14.98 15.74 1.11
CA PRO A 230 14.66 14.48 1.77
C PRO A 230 15.81 13.92 2.61
N GLU A 231 17.04 13.92 2.10
CA GLU A 231 18.21 13.42 2.84
C GLU A 231 18.56 14.31 4.04
N GLU A 232 18.47 15.63 3.90
CA GLU A 232 18.67 16.54 5.03
C GLU A 232 17.61 16.29 6.11
N HIS A 233 16.35 16.09 5.71
CA HIS A 233 15.26 15.77 6.63
C HIS A 233 15.51 14.44 7.38
N ILE A 234 15.88 13.37 6.67
CA ILE A 234 16.23 12.08 7.28
C ILE A 234 17.38 12.25 8.27
N LYS A 235 18.48 12.90 7.85
CA LYS A 235 19.65 13.14 8.71
C LYS A 235 19.26 13.90 9.97
N THR A 236 18.47 14.97 9.86
CA THR A 236 18.02 15.77 10.99
C THR A 236 17.11 14.98 11.94
N VAL A 237 16.18 14.17 11.44
CA VAL A 237 15.34 13.32 12.31
C VAL A 237 16.17 12.25 13.02
N PHE A 238 17.16 11.66 12.34
CA PHE A 238 18.08 10.72 12.95
C PHE A 238 18.89 11.38 14.08
N ASP A 239 19.48 12.55 13.83
CA ASP A 239 20.32 13.25 14.80
C ASP A 239 19.51 13.83 15.97
N SER A 240 18.33 14.41 15.71
CA SER A 240 17.54 15.13 16.72
C SER A 240 16.59 14.24 17.54
N VAL A 241 16.13 13.12 16.97
CA VAL A 241 15.14 12.23 17.59
C VAL A 241 15.72 10.83 17.83
N ILE A 242 16.17 10.14 16.78
CA ILE A 242 16.47 8.69 16.87
C ILE A 242 17.76 8.41 17.66
N LYS A 243 18.79 9.25 17.50
CA LYS A 243 20.05 9.17 18.25
C LYS A 243 20.01 9.97 19.55
N ASN A 244 18.91 10.66 19.84
CA ASN A 244 18.76 11.48 21.02
C ASN A 244 18.25 10.65 22.23
N PRO A 245 19.05 10.50 23.31
CA PRO A 245 18.69 9.70 24.49
C PRO A 245 17.49 10.22 25.29
N ASP A 246 17.03 11.45 25.02
CA ASP A 246 15.81 12.00 25.61
C ASP A 246 14.54 11.48 24.95
N PHE A 247 14.64 10.99 23.72
CA PHE A 247 13.52 10.43 22.96
C PHE A 247 13.62 8.91 22.81
N VAL A 248 14.82 8.40 22.55
CA VAL A 248 15.06 7.00 22.23
C VAL A 248 16.14 6.45 23.14
N ALA A 249 15.84 5.35 23.84
CA ALA A 249 16.84 4.71 24.69
C ALA A 249 18.08 4.29 23.87
N PRO A 250 19.31 4.47 24.38
CA PRO A 250 20.53 4.12 23.65
C PRO A 250 20.60 2.64 23.24
N ASP A 251 19.99 1.75 24.02
CA ASP A 251 19.96 0.32 23.75
C ASP A 251 18.73 -0.12 22.93
N ALA A 252 17.83 0.78 22.53
CA ALA A 252 16.65 0.40 21.75
C ALA A 252 17.05 -0.17 20.37
N GLU A 253 16.28 -1.10 19.84
CA GLU A 253 16.40 -1.69 18.51
C GLU A 253 15.58 -0.84 17.53
N VAL A 254 16.21 -0.33 16.46
CA VAL A 254 15.54 0.54 15.47
C VAL A 254 15.34 -0.23 14.16
N TYR A 255 14.10 -0.37 13.74
CA TYR A 255 13.69 -1.03 12.50
C TYR A 255 13.22 0.03 11.51
N VAL A 256 13.64 -0.04 10.27
CA VAL A 256 13.28 0.97 9.25
C VAL A 256 12.37 0.36 8.20
N ILE A 257 11.29 1.07 7.86
CA ILE A 257 10.39 0.80 6.75
C ILE A 257 10.53 1.98 5.80
N ALA A 258 11.04 1.78 4.59
CA ALA A 258 11.27 2.85 3.63
C ALA A 258 10.61 2.55 2.29
N ILE A 259 9.72 3.45 1.84
CA ILE A 259 8.82 3.20 0.71
C ILE A 259 9.23 4.04 -0.49
N GLU A 260 9.43 3.41 -1.64
CA GLU A 260 9.76 4.04 -2.93
C GLU A 260 10.87 5.09 -2.82
N GLY A 261 10.59 6.38 -3.07
CA GLY A 261 11.58 7.45 -2.94
C GLY A 261 12.21 7.51 -1.55
N GLY A 262 11.44 7.24 -0.50
CA GLY A 262 11.93 7.13 0.87
C GLY A 262 13.04 6.09 1.04
N SER A 263 12.96 4.97 0.31
CA SER A 263 14.03 3.96 0.29
C SER A 263 15.29 4.49 -0.37
N ALA A 264 15.15 5.19 -1.50
CA ALA A 264 16.29 5.75 -2.23
C ALA A 264 17.04 6.79 -1.40
N TYR A 265 16.32 7.69 -0.73
CA TYR A 265 16.93 8.71 0.13
C TYR A 265 17.61 8.11 1.36
N MET A 266 16.98 7.12 2.00
CA MET A 266 17.59 6.44 3.13
C MET A 266 18.88 5.71 2.72
N ILE A 267 18.86 5.00 1.60
CA ILE A 267 20.05 4.31 1.07
C ILE A 267 21.14 5.31 0.71
N ASN A 268 20.81 6.45 0.10
CA ASN A 268 21.78 7.51 -0.20
C ASN A 268 22.42 8.10 1.07
N VAL A 269 21.63 8.33 2.12
CA VAL A 269 22.14 8.78 3.44
C VAL A 269 23.11 7.75 4.02
N LEU A 270 22.76 6.46 3.96
CA LEU A 270 23.63 5.38 4.45
C LEU A 270 24.88 5.20 3.59
N ASN A 271 24.80 5.37 2.27
CA ASN A 271 25.94 5.21 1.36
C ASN A 271 26.98 6.32 1.55
N GLN A 272 26.54 7.50 2.01
CA GLN A 272 27.43 8.62 2.34
C GLN A 272 28.11 8.46 3.70
N ASP A 273 27.40 7.95 4.71
CA ASP A 273 27.91 7.86 6.09
C ASP A 273 27.25 6.71 6.87
N PHE A 274 27.59 5.47 6.50
CA PHE A 274 26.97 4.27 7.06
C PHE A 274 27.20 4.18 8.57
N TRP A 275 28.41 4.47 9.05
CA TRP A 275 28.74 4.33 10.48
C TRP A 275 28.05 5.39 11.35
N LYS A 276 27.70 6.56 10.80
CA LYS A 276 26.94 7.56 11.55
C LYS A 276 25.47 7.20 11.69
N TYR A 277 24.83 6.61 10.68
CA TYR A 277 23.37 6.40 10.72
C TYR A 277 22.95 4.93 10.77
N GLY A 278 23.70 4.05 10.11
CA GLY A 278 23.45 2.61 10.04
C GLY A 278 23.76 1.87 11.35
N ASP A 279 24.65 2.40 12.19
CA ASP A 279 24.98 1.84 13.51
C ASP A 279 23.75 1.66 14.41
N ARG A 280 22.77 2.55 14.24
CA ARG A 280 21.53 2.58 15.01
C ARG A 280 20.49 1.59 14.50
N ILE A 281 20.59 1.15 13.24
CA ILE A 281 19.56 0.38 12.54
C ILE A 281 19.79 -1.12 12.73
N THR A 282 18.77 -1.80 13.23
CA THR A 282 18.77 -3.24 13.49
C THR A 282 18.38 -4.04 12.25
N ALA A 283 17.37 -3.60 11.50
CA ALA A 283 16.98 -4.15 10.20
C ALA A 283 16.18 -3.14 9.39
N MET A 284 16.08 -3.38 8.08
CA MET A 284 15.39 -2.49 7.15
C MET A 284 14.49 -3.28 6.17
N ALA A 285 13.26 -2.82 5.99
CA ALA A 285 12.34 -3.27 4.96
C ALA A 285 12.19 -2.14 3.94
N ILE A 286 12.47 -2.42 2.66
CA ILE A 286 12.35 -1.45 1.58
C ILE A 286 11.28 -1.89 0.57
N PHE A 287 10.64 -0.94 -0.08
CA PHE A 287 9.53 -1.21 -1.00
C PHE A 287 9.78 -0.56 -2.35
N ASN A 288 9.77 -1.38 -3.40
CA ASN A 288 9.89 -0.96 -4.80
C ASN A 288 10.99 0.09 -5.02
N THR A 289 12.23 -0.23 -4.62
CA THR A 289 13.32 0.73 -4.73
C THR A 289 13.79 0.89 -6.18
N VAL A 290 14.21 2.11 -6.52
CA VAL A 290 14.79 2.44 -7.83
C VAL A 290 16.33 2.50 -7.79
N VAL A 291 16.93 2.27 -6.62
CA VAL A 291 18.39 2.26 -6.46
C VAL A 291 18.96 0.99 -7.10
N ASN A 292 20.10 1.13 -7.77
CA ASN A 292 20.82 0.02 -8.38
C ASN A 292 22.06 -0.31 -7.53
N THR A 293 22.42 -1.59 -7.45
CA THR A 293 23.64 -2.08 -6.76
C THR A 293 24.92 -1.35 -7.19
N ALA A 294 25.03 -0.92 -8.45
CA ALA A 294 26.17 -0.14 -8.95
C ALA A 294 26.31 1.25 -8.29
N GLN A 295 25.25 1.77 -7.66
CA GLN A 295 25.27 3.04 -6.93
C GLN A 295 25.79 2.89 -5.50
N ILE A 296 25.89 1.66 -4.99
CA ILE A 296 26.38 1.36 -3.64
C ILE A 296 27.90 1.28 -3.67
N SER A 297 28.55 2.25 -3.03
CA SER A 297 30.01 2.34 -2.97
C SER A 297 30.58 1.88 -1.62
N ASP A 298 29.80 1.98 -0.54
CA ASP A 298 30.23 1.55 0.80
C ASP A 298 30.06 0.03 0.98
N PRO A 299 31.15 -0.73 1.20
CA PRO A 299 31.08 -2.18 1.44
C PRO A 299 30.32 -2.56 2.71
N ALA A 300 30.31 -1.71 3.74
CA ALA A 300 29.58 -1.95 4.99
C ALA A 300 28.07 -1.84 4.76
N LEU A 301 27.64 -0.86 3.96
CA LEU A 301 26.25 -0.76 3.51
C LEU A 301 25.86 -1.99 2.67
N LYS A 302 26.70 -2.40 1.71
CA LYS A 302 26.41 -3.59 0.91
C LYS A 302 26.21 -4.83 1.79
N ALA A 303 27.10 -5.05 2.76
CA ALA A 303 26.97 -6.14 3.72
C ALA A 303 25.67 -6.04 4.56
N PHE A 304 25.31 -4.83 5.00
CA PHE A 304 24.06 -4.59 5.73
C PHE A 304 22.82 -4.87 4.88
N LEU A 305 22.82 -4.46 3.61
CA LEU A 305 21.73 -4.75 2.66
C LEU A 305 21.54 -6.26 2.49
N HIS A 306 22.62 -7.02 2.32
CA HIS A 306 22.54 -8.47 2.18
C HIS A 306 22.06 -9.15 3.46
N THR A 307 22.57 -8.74 4.61
CA THR A 307 22.39 -9.49 5.88
C THR A 307 21.18 -9.05 6.70
N ARG A 308 20.73 -7.79 6.57
CA ARG A 308 19.72 -7.20 7.47
C ARG A 308 18.66 -6.37 6.75
N THR A 309 18.59 -6.45 5.43
CA THR A 309 17.56 -5.77 4.63
C THR A 309 16.80 -6.78 3.78
N ARG A 310 15.50 -6.52 3.57
CA ARG A 310 14.66 -7.24 2.59
C ARG A 310 13.84 -6.23 1.79
N GLU A 311 13.63 -6.52 0.51
CA GLU A 311 12.81 -5.71 -0.38
C GLU A 311 11.49 -6.42 -0.72
N TRP A 312 10.39 -5.67 -0.84
CA TRP A 312 9.17 -6.13 -1.51
C TRP A 312 8.90 -5.29 -2.75
N LYS A 313 8.68 -5.95 -3.89
CA LYS A 313 8.59 -5.28 -5.20
C LYS A 313 7.37 -5.74 -5.99
N VAL A 314 6.82 -4.87 -6.83
CA VAL A 314 5.74 -5.23 -7.75
C VAL A 314 6.19 -6.42 -8.60
N SER A 315 5.39 -7.48 -8.62
CA SER A 315 5.66 -8.71 -9.36
C SER A 315 4.36 -9.44 -9.67
N GLU A 316 4.42 -10.36 -10.63
CA GLU A 316 3.30 -11.28 -10.91
C GLU A 316 3.04 -12.24 -9.74
N LEU A 317 4.07 -12.56 -8.95
CA LEU A 317 3.95 -13.37 -7.75
C LEU A 317 3.26 -12.56 -6.63
N LYS A 318 2.06 -12.99 -6.26
CA LYS A 318 1.24 -12.36 -5.22
C LYS A 318 1.61 -12.78 -3.79
N ASP A 319 2.48 -13.77 -3.62
CA ASP A 319 2.88 -14.26 -2.29
C ASP A 319 4.09 -13.46 -1.75
N PRO A 320 3.93 -12.69 -0.65
CA PRO A 320 5.00 -11.88 -0.09
C PRO A 320 6.07 -12.67 0.67
N SER A 321 5.90 -13.98 0.81
CA SER A 321 6.91 -14.88 1.38
C SER A 321 7.86 -15.46 0.32
N LYS A 322 7.51 -15.35 -0.97
CA LYS A 322 8.29 -15.90 -2.08
C LYS A 322 9.39 -14.94 -2.51
N VAL A 323 10.59 -15.49 -2.65
CA VAL A 323 11.79 -14.78 -3.10
C VAL A 323 11.74 -14.66 -4.62
N LEU A 324 11.87 -13.43 -5.12
CA LEU A 324 11.92 -13.09 -6.54
C LEU A 324 13.35 -13.03 -7.07
N ASP A 325 14.23 -12.42 -6.28
CA ASP A 325 15.58 -12.08 -6.72
C ASP A 325 16.55 -12.02 -5.54
N LEU A 326 17.83 -12.25 -5.82
CA LEU A 326 18.92 -12.20 -4.86
C LEU A 326 20.11 -11.43 -5.47
N PRO A 327 20.89 -10.69 -4.66
CA PRO A 327 22.14 -10.09 -5.12
C PRO A 327 23.07 -11.14 -5.76
N HIS A 328 23.83 -10.78 -6.80
CA HIS A 328 24.65 -11.75 -7.52
C HIS A 328 25.73 -12.37 -6.62
N ASP A 329 26.29 -11.59 -5.68
CA ASP A 329 27.24 -12.05 -4.67
C ASP A 329 26.58 -12.34 -3.32
N TYR A 330 25.30 -12.75 -3.32
CA TYR A 330 24.60 -13.19 -2.12
C TYR A 330 25.14 -14.52 -1.61
N ASN A 331 26.22 -14.45 -0.83
CA ASN A 331 26.82 -15.57 -0.15
C ASN A 331 26.75 -15.34 1.36
N VAL A 332 25.64 -15.78 1.96
CA VAL A 332 25.42 -15.66 3.40
C VAL A 332 25.62 -17.03 4.04
N SER A 333 26.50 -17.09 5.05
CA SER A 333 26.67 -18.31 5.83
C SER A 333 25.33 -18.67 6.50
N PRO A 334 24.85 -19.93 6.41
CA PRO A 334 23.55 -20.28 6.95
C PRO A 334 23.50 -19.92 8.45
N PRO A 335 22.57 -19.06 8.88
CA PRO A 335 22.38 -18.82 10.30
C PRO A 335 21.90 -20.10 10.96
N THR A 336 22.21 -20.27 12.25
CA THR A 336 21.56 -21.27 13.07
C THR A 336 20.10 -20.86 13.21
N ALA A 337 19.22 -21.40 12.36
CA ALA A 337 17.79 -21.12 12.44
C ALA A 337 17.33 -21.41 13.87
N PRO A 338 16.67 -20.47 14.56
CA PRO A 338 16.09 -20.76 15.87
C PRO A 338 15.08 -21.91 15.69
N ALA A 339 15.22 -22.95 16.51
CA ALA A 339 14.46 -24.19 16.38
C ALA A 339 12.93 -23.99 16.51
N GLU A 340 12.47 -22.85 17.05
CA GLU A 340 11.07 -22.45 17.15
C GLU A 340 10.95 -20.91 17.05
N ARG A 341 10.05 -20.42 16.18
CA ARG A 341 9.68 -18.99 16.13
C ARG A 341 8.82 -18.63 17.33
N LYS A 342 9.26 -17.64 18.12
CA LYS A 342 8.48 -17.09 19.25
C LYS A 342 7.95 -15.72 18.87
N THR A 343 6.66 -15.46 19.06
CA THR A 343 6.10 -14.11 18.85
C THR A 343 6.87 -13.10 19.70
N VAL A 344 7.44 -12.08 19.06
CA VAL A 344 8.21 -11.05 19.75
C VAL A 344 7.29 -9.92 20.17
N ASN A 345 7.37 -9.53 21.44
CA ASN A 345 6.57 -8.42 21.95
C ASN A 345 7.16 -7.05 21.51
N TRP A 346 6.50 -6.37 20.58
CA TRP A 346 6.89 -5.02 20.10
C TRP A 346 6.62 -3.89 21.12
N LEU A 347 5.86 -4.17 22.18
CA LEU A 347 5.56 -3.24 23.28
C LEU A 347 6.55 -3.39 24.45
N VAL A 348 7.63 -4.17 24.29
CA VAL A 348 8.63 -4.39 25.36
C VAL A 348 9.28 -3.09 25.80
N PHE A 349 9.43 -2.95 27.11
CA PHE A 349 10.12 -1.82 27.72
C PHE A 349 11.64 -1.95 27.63
N SER A 350 12.33 -0.85 27.35
CA SER A 350 13.78 -0.75 27.50
C SER A 350 14.16 -0.96 28.96
N LYS A 351 15.32 -1.56 29.20
CA LYS A 351 15.82 -1.71 30.57
C LYS A 351 16.17 -0.32 31.09
N PRO A 352 15.73 0.07 32.30
CA PRO A 352 16.15 1.34 32.87
C PRO A 352 17.67 1.32 33.03
N VAL A 353 18.36 2.26 32.38
CA VAL A 353 19.79 2.48 32.60
C VAL A 353 19.93 2.94 34.05
N PRO A 354 20.68 2.24 34.92
CA PRO A 354 20.93 2.70 36.28
C PRO A 354 21.52 4.12 36.20
N SER A 355 20.97 5.07 36.97
CA SER A 355 21.53 6.43 37.01
C SER A 355 23.02 6.35 37.34
N PRO A 356 23.90 7.07 36.64
CA PRO A 356 25.33 6.99 36.92
C PRO A 356 25.59 7.62 38.29
N PHE A 357 25.81 6.78 39.30
CA PHE A 357 26.64 7.15 40.43
C PHE A 357 28.06 7.32 39.87
N TRP A 358 28.69 8.45 40.17
CA TRP A 358 30.03 8.79 39.70
C TRP A 358 31.05 7.69 40.03
N THR A 359 31.39 6.86 39.06
CA THR A 359 32.66 6.12 39.03
C THR A 359 33.15 6.05 37.59
N SER A 360 34.22 6.81 37.36
CA SER A 360 35.23 6.77 36.30
C SER A 360 34.93 5.97 35.02
N PHE A 361 34.88 6.71 33.91
CA PHE A 361 35.11 6.21 32.56
C PHE A 361 36.48 5.53 32.44
N THR A 362 36.49 4.22 32.25
CA THR A 362 37.40 3.49 31.35
C THR A 362 36.76 2.13 31.07
N ASP A 363 36.92 1.64 29.84
CA ASP A 363 36.54 0.30 29.32
C ASP A 363 35.21 0.18 28.57
N PHE A 364 35.11 0.91 27.44
CA PHE A 364 34.45 0.35 26.25
C PHE A 364 35.48 -0.48 25.48
N SER A 365 35.53 -1.79 25.77
CA SER A 365 36.33 -2.74 24.98
C SER A 365 35.54 -3.19 23.74
N CYS A 366 36.02 -2.76 22.59
CA CYS A 366 35.59 -3.19 21.26
C CYS A 366 36.11 -4.62 20.97
N PRO A 367 35.30 -5.58 20.49
CA PRO A 367 35.84 -6.81 19.93
C PRO A 367 36.40 -6.51 18.53
N THR A 368 37.72 -6.44 18.47
CA THR A 368 38.51 -6.39 17.24
C THR A 368 38.31 -7.66 16.43
N LEU A 369 37.81 -7.55 15.20
CA LEU A 369 37.96 -8.59 14.19
C LEU A 369 39.46 -8.77 13.90
N GLY A 370 40.01 -9.92 14.28
CA GLY A 370 41.42 -10.25 14.08
C GLY A 370 41.80 -10.36 12.61
N SER A 371 42.39 -9.30 12.05
CA SER A 371 43.05 -9.36 10.74
C SER A 371 44.44 -9.97 10.89
N LYS A 372 44.61 -11.22 10.42
CA LYS A 372 45.93 -11.77 10.14
C LYS A 372 46.47 -11.10 8.88
N LYS A 373 47.35 -10.10 9.06
CA LYS A 373 48.15 -9.50 7.98
C LYS A 373 49.08 -10.55 7.37
N ARG A 374 48.89 -10.87 6.08
CA ARG A 374 49.96 -11.39 5.22
C ARG A 374 50.66 -10.21 4.54
N PRO A 375 52.00 -10.24 4.36
CA PRO A 375 52.72 -9.15 3.71
C PRO A 375 52.45 -9.15 2.20
N VAL A 376 52.11 -7.98 1.67
CA VAL A 376 51.96 -7.71 0.24
C VAL A 376 53.34 -7.35 -0.31
N ASN A 377 53.84 -8.16 -1.25
CA ASN A 377 54.94 -7.77 -2.13
C ASN A 377 54.38 -6.96 -3.29
N SER A 378 54.93 -5.78 -3.48
CA SER A 378 54.71 -4.90 -4.63
C SER A 378 55.49 -5.41 -5.85
N ALA A 379 54.81 -5.77 -6.93
CA ALA A 379 55.29 -5.64 -8.30
C ALA A 379 54.15 -5.92 -9.30
N ASP A 380 54.25 -5.22 -10.44
CA ASP A 380 53.60 -5.49 -11.73
C ASP A 380 52.21 -4.91 -12.00
N TYR A 381 52.25 -3.67 -12.50
CA TYR A 381 51.34 -3.14 -13.51
C TYR A 381 51.43 -4.01 -14.78
N SER A 382 50.35 -4.72 -15.14
CA SER A 382 50.04 -4.98 -16.56
C SER A 382 48.58 -5.40 -16.78
N THR A 383 47.86 -4.53 -17.51
CA THR A 383 46.80 -4.85 -18.50
C THR A 383 45.70 -5.87 -18.14
N VAL A 384 44.51 -5.37 -17.80
CA VAL A 384 43.24 -6.14 -17.86
C VAL A 384 42.39 -5.68 -19.05
N PRO A 385 41.76 -6.57 -19.83
CA PRO A 385 41.15 -6.25 -21.12
C PRO A 385 39.76 -5.62 -20.97
N LYS A 386 39.40 -4.73 -21.89
CA LYS A 386 38.02 -4.23 -22.06
C LYS A 386 37.04 -5.40 -22.25
N PRO A 387 35.90 -5.45 -21.52
CA PRO A 387 34.83 -6.38 -21.85
C PRO A 387 34.14 -5.95 -23.14
N LYS A 388 33.88 -6.92 -24.00
CA LYS A 388 33.13 -6.77 -25.25
C LYS A 388 31.67 -6.46 -24.94
N GLU A 389 31.14 -5.45 -25.59
CA GLU A 389 29.71 -5.18 -25.69
C GLU A 389 29.02 -6.37 -26.36
N SER A 390 28.04 -6.97 -25.68
CA SER A 390 27.07 -7.87 -26.30
C SER A 390 25.69 -7.22 -26.19
N GLU A 391 25.15 -6.85 -27.34
CA GLU A 391 23.79 -6.37 -27.53
C GLU A 391 22.77 -7.48 -27.28
N SER A 392 21.90 -7.30 -26.28
CA SER A 392 20.52 -7.81 -26.31
C SER A 392 19.70 -7.07 -25.25
N THR A 393 19.20 -5.90 -25.63
CA THR A 393 18.27 -5.06 -24.86
C THR A 393 16.87 -5.66 -24.85
N ILE A 394 16.48 -6.20 -23.70
CA ILE A 394 15.10 -6.24 -23.21
C ILE A 394 15.16 -5.62 -21.81
N PHE A 395 14.30 -4.65 -21.52
CA PHE A 395 14.26 -3.85 -20.28
C PHE A 395 13.94 -4.72 -19.05
N TYR A 396 14.88 -5.54 -18.56
CA TYR A 396 14.84 -6.23 -17.28
C TYR A 396 16.28 -6.52 -16.80
N GLY A 397 16.57 -6.25 -15.53
CA GLY A 397 17.78 -6.74 -14.85
C GLY A 397 18.72 -5.69 -14.26
N ALA A 398 18.21 -4.74 -13.48
CA ALA A 398 19.05 -4.14 -12.45
C ALA A 398 19.26 -5.21 -11.36
N GLU A 399 20.52 -5.53 -11.04
CA GLU A 399 20.87 -6.48 -9.99
C GLU A 399 20.17 -6.14 -8.67
N ALA A 400 19.60 -7.14 -7.99
CA ALA A 400 18.97 -6.94 -6.69
C ALA A 400 19.97 -6.44 -5.63
N LEU A 401 19.51 -5.48 -4.82
CA LEU A 401 20.30 -4.87 -3.74
C LEU A 401 20.37 -5.73 -2.47
N CYS A 402 19.29 -6.44 -2.21
CA CYS A 402 19.10 -7.32 -1.07
C CYS A 402 18.11 -8.43 -1.49
N PRO A 403 17.86 -9.45 -0.65
CA PRO A 403 16.81 -10.41 -0.94
C PRO A 403 15.46 -9.73 -1.22
N THR A 404 14.91 -9.97 -2.41
CA THR A 404 13.71 -9.30 -2.91
C THR A 404 12.55 -10.30 -2.99
N PHE A 405 11.37 -9.86 -2.55
CA PHE A 405 10.15 -10.66 -2.38
C PHE A 405 8.96 -10.09 -3.14
N GLY A 406 7.94 -10.92 -3.34
CA GLY A 406 6.68 -10.56 -4.00
C GLY A 406 5.91 -9.43 -3.32
N GLY A 407 5.54 -8.38 -4.05
CA GLY A 407 4.85 -7.20 -3.51
C GLY A 407 3.36 -7.38 -3.26
N GLY A 408 2.82 -8.60 -3.37
CA GLY A 408 1.41 -8.89 -3.20
C GLY A 408 0.57 -8.63 -4.45
N ASP A 409 -0.74 -8.50 -4.28
CA ASP A 409 -1.72 -8.24 -5.33
C ASP A 409 -1.84 -6.74 -5.66
N THR A 410 -0.74 -6.14 -6.14
CA THR A 410 -0.75 -4.76 -6.61
C THR A 410 0.24 -4.55 -7.74
N TRP A 411 -0.09 -3.62 -8.63
CA TRP A 411 0.76 -3.22 -9.75
C TRP A 411 1.47 -1.87 -9.50
N VAL A 412 1.32 -1.30 -8.30
CA VAL A 412 1.85 0.03 -7.95
C VAL A 412 2.71 -0.08 -6.70
N GLY A 413 3.95 0.42 -6.75
CA GLY A 413 4.92 0.28 -5.66
C GLY A 413 4.46 0.90 -4.33
N GLU A 414 3.92 2.12 -4.36
CA GLU A 414 3.36 2.80 -3.18
C GLU A 414 2.26 1.99 -2.47
N CYS A 415 1.59 1.09 -3.18
CA CYS A 415 0.49 0.28 -2.66
C CYS A 415 0.97 -1.03 -2.05
N ILE A 416 2.22 -1.46 -2.27
CA ILE A 416 2.73 -2.75 -1.75
C ILE A 416 2.54 -2.83 -0.23
N PHE A 417 2.97 -1.80 0.50
CA PHE A 417 2.90 -1.81 1.97
C PHE A 417 1.47 -1.59 2.53
N THR A 418 0.49 -1.23 1.70
CA THR A 418 -0.91 -1.18 2.15
C THR A 418 -1.53 -2.57 2.29
N GLN A 419 -0.94 -3.59 1.68
CA GLN A 419 -1.47 -4.93 1.70
C GLN A 419 -1.26 -5.60 3.07
N PRO A 420 -2.31 -6.15 3.71
CA PRO A 420 -2.16 -6.80 5.00
C PRO A 420 -1.14 -7.93 5.02
N ALA A 421 -1.08 -8.75 3.96
CA ALA A 421 -0.16 -9.88 3.84
C ALA A 421 1.31 -9.43 3.78
N VAL A 422 1.59 -8.32 3.07
CA VAL A 422 2.94 -7.72 3.03
C VAL A 422 3.31 -7.17 4.41
N GLN A 423 2.39 -6.47 5.09
CA GLN A 423 2.64 -6.00 6.46
C GLN A 423 2.96 -7.16 7.41
N ASP A 424 2.28 -8.31 7.26
CA ASP A 424 2.59 -9.51 8.06
C ASP A 424 3.97 -10.07 7.75
N ALA A 425 4.34 -10.19 6.47
CA ALA A 425 5.66 -10.66 6.05
C ALA A 425 6.80 -9.76 6.58
N VAL A 426 6.59 -8.45 6.59
CA VAL A 426 7.55 -7.46 7.13
C VAL A 426 7.69 -7.61 8.63
N LEU A 427 6.58 -7.76 9.36
CA LEU A 427 6.62 -7.96 10.80
C LEU A 427 7.26 -9.30 11.16
N ASP A 428 6.97 -10.38 10.43
CA ASP A 428 7.61 -11.69 10.61
C ASP A 428 9.13 -11.61 10.40
N PHE A 429 9.57 -10.89 9.36
CA PHE A 429 10.99 -10.61 9.15
C PHE A 429 11.60 -9.87 10.34
N PHE A 430 10.98 -8.79 10.81
CA PHE A 430 11.51 -8.06 11.94
C PHE A 430 11.48 -8.86 13.25
N GLU A 431 10.52 -9.78 13.43
CA GLU A 431 10.46 -10.72 14.54
C GLU A 431 11.60 -11.73 14.49
N ASP A 432 11.91 -12.29 13.31
CA ASP A 432 13.07 -13.16 13.10
C ASP A 432 14.38 -12.43 13.51
N VAL A 433 14.52 -11.16 13.13
CA VAL A 433 15.68 -10.32 13.53
C VAL A 433 15.70 -10.10 15.05
N ALA A 434 14.54 -9.84 15.65
CA ALA A 434 14.43 -9.50 17.06
C ALA A 434 14.71 -10.67 18.03
N GLN A 435 14.73 -11.92 17.54
CA GLN A 435 15.14 -13.09 18.36
C GLN A 435 16.60 -13.00 18.77
N ASP A 436 17.47 -12.61 17.84
CA ASP A 436 18.90 -12.43 18.08
C ASP A 436 19.42 -11.23 17.27
N PRO A 437 19.10 -10.00 17.69
CA PRO A 437 19.41 -8.81 16.90
C PRO A 437 20.91 -8.65 16.64
N LYS A 438 21.76 -9.18 17.55
CA LYS A 438 23.22 -9.09 17.41
C LYS A 438 23.76 -10.04 16.36
N ASN A 439 23.34 -11.31 16.37
CA ASN A 439 23.89 -12.32 15.47
C ASN A 439 23.00 -12.65 14.27
N TYR A 440 21.82 -12.03 14.14
CA TYR A 440 20.95 -12.25 13.01
C TYR A 440 21.65 -11.93 11.68
N SER A 441 21.42 -12.79 10.71
CA SER A 441 21.68 -12.54 9.31
C SER A 441 20.56 -13.17 8.52
N ASN A 442 20.20 -12.58 7.39
CA ASN A 442 19.26 -13.17 6.46
C ASN A 442 19.69 -14.61 6.13
N PRO A 443 18.74 -15.56 6.08
CA PRO A 443 19.07 -16.94 5.76
C PRO A 443 19.55 -17.06 4.31
N ALA A 444 20.15 -18.22 4.00
CA ALA A 444 20.32 -18.62 2.62
C ALA A 444 18.93 -18.83 2.02
N PHE A 445 18.61 -18.03 1.01
CA PHE A 445 17.37 -18.15 0.24
C PHE A 445 17.65 -18.98 -1.00
N THR A 446 16.68 -19.81 -1.38
CA THR A 446 16.69 -20.49 -2.67
C THR A 446 15.76 -19.72 -3.60
N LEU A 447 16.29 -19.32 -4.76
CA LEU A 447 15.44 -18.91 -5.85
C LEU A 447 14.79 -20.17 -6.41
N ASP A 448 13.46 -20.22 -6.36
CA ASP A 448 12.72 -21.24 -7.08
C ASP A 448 12.79 -20.85 -8.57
N ILE A 449 13.92 -21.13 -9.22
CA ILE A 449 14.08 -20.92 -10.66
C ILE A 449 13.45 -22.13 -11.34
N PRO A 450 12.47 -21.95 -12.26
CA PRO A 450 11.98 -23.04 -13.09
C PRO A 450 13.15 -23.81 -13.70
N GLN A 451 13.29 -25.08 -13.35
CA GLN A 451 14.20 -25.95 -14.09
C GLN A 451 13.50 -26.32 -15.40
N PRO A 452 14.18 -26.22 -16.56
CA PRO A 452 13.63 -26.76 -17.80
C PRO A 452 13.38 -28.25 -17.61
N THR A 453 12.21 -28.73 -18.03
CA THR A 453 11.91 -30.16 -17.90
C THR A 453 12.84 -30.99 -18.80
N PRO A 454 13.26 -32.20 -18.38
CA PRO A 454 14.18 -33.04 -19.16
C PRO A 454 13.71 -33.33 -20.58
N ASP A 455 12.39 -33.33 -20.79
CA ASP A 455 11.75 -33.70 -22.04
C ASP A 455 11.46 -32.50 -22.96
N ASN A 456 11.57 -31.26 -22.46
CA ASN A 456 11.34 -30.07 -23.28
C ASN A 456 12.14 -28.85 -22.77
N PRO A 457 13.37 -28.61 -23.30
CA PRO A 457 14.28 -27.58 -22.81
C PRO A 457 13.81 -26.13 -23.02
N LEU A 458 12.63 -25.92 -23.61
CA LEU A 458 11.96 -24.63 -23.78
C LEU A 458 10.66 -24.49 -22.98
N GLU A 459 10.17 -25.54 -22.32
CA GLU A 459 9.00 -25.47 -21.44
C GLU A 459 9.44 -25.45 -19.97
N LEU A 460 9.08 -24.36 -19.30
CA LEU A 460 9.22 -24.23 -17.85
C LEU A 460 8.24 -25.21 -17.18
N ASP A 461 8.66 -25.83 -16.06
CA ASP A 461 7.81 -26.65 -15.17
C ASP A 461 6.41 -26.03 -15.03
N PRO A 462 5.28 -26.74 -15.15
CA PRO A 462 3.93 -26.16 -15.07
C PRO A 462 3.59 -25.42 -13.76
N SER A 463 4.39 -25.57 -12.70
CA SER A 463 4.33 -24.73 -11.49
C SER A 463 5.02 -23.35 -11.63
N PHE A 464 5.82 -23.19 -12.68
CA PHE A 464 6.66 -22.05 -13.06
C PHE A 464 6.61 -21.68 -14.55
N ALA A 465 5.77 -22.36 -15.34
CA ALA A 465 5.08 -21.69 -16.42
C ALA A 465 4.68 -20.35 -15.81
N PRO A 466 4.86 -19.22 -16.51
CA PRO A 466 4.07 -18.10 -16.09
C PRO A 466 2.69 -18.73 -15.91
N LEU A 467 2.01 -18.41 -14.83
CA LEU A 467 0.65 -18.07 -15.13
C LEU A 467 0.81 -16.97 -16.21
N SER A 468 0.98 -17.34 -17.51
CA SER A 468 -0.17 -17.59 -18.31
C SER A 468 -1.34 -17.75 -17.33
N THR A 469 -1.82 -16.61 -16.83
CA THR A 469 -2.90 -15.99 -17.54
C THR A 469 -2.89 -16.53 -18.98
N MET A 470 -3.30 -17.81 -19.16
CA MET A 470 -4.51 -18.13 -19.87
C MET A 470 -5.28 -16.83 -19.84
N PRO A 471 -5.09 -15.96 -20.85
CA PRO A 471 -5.14 -14.51 -20.68
C PRO A 471 -6.49 -14.14 -20.14
N GLU A 472 -6.67 -14.11 -18.82
CA GLU A 472 -7.99 -14.21 -18.20
C GLU A 472 -8.98 -15.04 -19.05
N GLU A 473 -8.59 -16.23 -19.52
CA GLU A 473 -9.39 -17.04 -20.46
C GLU A 473 -10.06 -16.31 -21.64
N THR A 474 -9.63 -15.13 -22.12
CA THR A 474 -10.49 -14.24 -22.93
C THR A 474 -11.94 -14.31 -22.44
N LEU A 475 -12.17 -13.94 -21.18
CA LEU A 475 -13.51 -13.76 -20.62
C LEU A 475 -14.38 -13.17 -21.73
N THR A 476 -15.43 -13.89 -22.11
CA THR A 476 -16.34 -13.37 -23.13
C THR A 476 -16.84 -12.03 -22.63
N GLU A 477 -17.13 -11.08 -23.52
CA GLU A 477 -17.63 -9.75 -23.11
C GLU A 477 -18.83 -9.88 -22.15
N GLU A 478 -19.64 -10.93 -22.33
CA GLU A 478 -20.76 -11.28 -21.47
C GLU A 478 -20.34 -11.75 -20.07
N GLN A 479 -19.27 -12.55 -19.96
CA GLN A 479 -18.75 -12.99 -18.66
C GLN A 479 -18.05 -11.86 -17.90
N GLN A 480 -17.32 -10.99 -18.61
CA GLN A 480 -16.75 -9.78 -18.01
C GLN A 480 -17.88 -8.86 -17.51
N ALA A 481 -18.90 -8.60 -18.32
CA ALA A 481 -20.04 -7.79 -17.93
C ALA A 481 -20.79 -8.38 -16.72
N PHE A 482 -20.93 -9.71 -16.66
CA PHE A 482 -21.51 -10.41 -15.50
C PHE A 482 -20.66 -10.20 -14.24
N ASN A 483 -19.35 -10.45 -14.32
CA ASN A 483 -18.43 -10.29 -13.19
C ASN A 483 -18.40 -8.84 -12.68
N ASP A 484 -18.33 -7.86 -13.59
CA ASP A 484 -18.35 -6.44 -13.27
C ASP A 484 -19.68 -6.04 -12.61
N ALA A 485 -20.81 -6.57 -13.10
CA ALA A 485 -22.11 -6.31 -12.52
C ALA A 485 -22.28 -6.95 -11.13
N GLU A 486 -21.74 -8.15 -10.92
CA GLU A 486 -21.73 -8.84 -9.62
C GLU A 486 -20.85 -8.10 -8.61
N ALA A 487 -19.64 -7.70 -9.00
CA ALA A 487 -18.75 -6.89 -8.16
C ALA A 487 -19.39 -5.55 -7.77
N ALA A 488 -20.03 -4.86 -8.73
CA ALA A 488 -20.74 -3.61 -8.46
C ALA A 488 -21.92 -3.81 -7.51
N LEU A 489 -22.64 -4.94 -7.63
CA LEU A 489 -23.75 -5.28 -6.71
C LEU A 489 -23.24 -5.50 -5.29
N ILE A 490 -22.13 -6.23 -5.12
CA ILE A 490 -21.48 -6.46 -3.82
C ILE A 490 -21.10 -5.11 -3.19
N GLU A 491 -20.46 -4.21 -3.94
CA GLU A 491 -20.10 -2.88 -3.45
C GLU A 491 -21.33 -2.05 -3.03
N MET A 492 -22.41 -2.10 -3.80
CA MET A 492 -23.67 -1.43 -3.43
C MET A 492 -24.25 -1.98 -2.13
N GLN A 493 -24.22 -3.30 -1.93
CA GLN A 493 -24.70 -3.95 -0.71
C GLN A 493 -23.83 -3.58 0.51
N ILE A 494 -22.51 -3.56 0.34
CA ILE A 494 -21.57 -3.09 1.38
C ILE A 494 -21.89 -1.64 1.75
N ALA A 495 -22.01 -0.75 0.75
CA ALA A 495 -22.34 0.65 0.98
C ALA A 495 -23.70 0.84 1.68
N LEU A 496 -24.71 0.03 1.34
CA LEU A 496 -26.00 0.07 2.02
C LEU A 496 -25.88 -0.36 3.48
N SER A 497 -25.07 -1.38 3.78
CA SER A 497 -24.83 -1.83 5.15
C SER A 497 -24.04 -0.81 5.98
N SER A 498 -23.14 -0.05 5.35
CA SER A 498 -22.23 0.89 6.02
C SER A 498 -22.76 2.32 6.14
N THR A 499 -23.78 2.69 5.35
CA THR A 499 -24.39 4.03 5.41
C THR A 499 -25.24 4.20 6.67
N PRO A 500 -25.11 5.27 7.47
CA PRO A 500 -25.94 5.46 8.66
C PRO A 500 -27.45 5.56 8.33
N SER A 501 -28.30 4.88 9.10
CA SER A 501 -29.78 4.93 8.95
C SER A 501 -30.46 5.99 9.83
N THR A 502 -29.73 6.53 10.80
CA THR A 502 -30.27 7.36 11.89
C THR A 502 -30.42 8.84 11.53
N THR A 503 -29.72 9.33 10.50
CA THR A 503 -29.77 10.74 10.10
C THR A 503 -30.71 10.95 8.92
N ALA A 504 -31.58 11.97 9.01
CA ALA A 504 -32.50 12.33 7.93
C ALA A 504 -31.79 12.56 6.57
N THR A 505 -30.55 13.08 6.61
CA THR A 505 -29.70 13.31 5.43
C THR A 505 -29.45 12.05 4.60
N PHE A 506 -29.31 10.89 5.25
CA PHE A 506 -28.97 9.65 4.56
C PHE A 506 -30.20 8.81 4.19
N LYS A 507 -31.37 9.09 4.75
CA LYS A 507 -32.60 8.32 4.50
C LYS A 507 -32.94 8.26 3.01
N ASP A 508 -33.01 9.43 2.36
CA ASP A 508 -33.27 9.54 0.91
C ASP A 508 -32.19 8.82 0.08
N SER A 509 -30.91 8.98 0.43
CA SER A 509 -29.81 8.31 -0.27
C SER A 509 -29.89 6.78 -0.16
N ARG A 510 -30.26 6.25 1.01
CA ARG A 510 -30.44 4.81 1.26
C ARG A 510 -31.63 4.26 0.49
N GLU A 511 -32.77 4.94 0.48
CA GLU A 511 -33.96 4.53 -0.28
C GLU A 511 -33.65 4.45 -1.80
N ARG A 512 -32.90 5.43 -2.32
CA ARG A 512 -32.41 5.40 -3.72
C ARG A 512 -31.43 4.26 -3.97
N LEU A 513 -30.52 3.99 -3.04
CA LEU A 513 -29.57 2.89 -3.14
C LEU A 513 -30.29 1.52 -3.15
N VAL A 514 -31.27 1.30 -2.27
CA VAL A 514 -32.11 0.07 -2.28
C VAL A 514 -32.79 -0.12 -3.64
N THR A 515 -33.35 0.94 -4.19
CA THR A 515 -33.99 0.90 -5.52
C THR A 515 -32.99 0.52 -6.62
N ARG A 516 -31.76 1.06 -6.56
CA ARG A 516 -30.69 0.72 -7.52
C ARG A 516 -30.16 -0.69 -7.35
N ILE A 517 -30.04 -1.18 -6.11
CA ILE A 517 -29.68 -2.56 -5.82
C ILE A 517 -30.68 -3.51 -6.45
N ALA A 518 -31.99 -3.30 -6.24
CA ALA A 518 -33.03 -4.14 -6.85
C ALA A 518 -32.95 -4.14 -8.39
N LYS A 519 -32.65 -2.99 -9.01
CA LYS A 519 -32.41 -2.90 -10.46
C LYS A 519 -31.16 -3.69 -10.87
N LYS A 520 -30.06 -3.55 -10.13
CA LYS A 520 -28.79 -4.22 -10.42
C LYS A 520 -28.87 -5.73 -10.20
N GLU A 521 -29.64 -6.20 -9.22
CA GLU A 521 -29.94 -7.62 -9.01
C GLU A 521 -30.71 -8.21 -10.20
N ALA A 522 -31.67 -7.48 -10.76
CA ALA A 522 -32.37 -7.90 -11.98
C ALA A 522 -31.41 -7.97 -13.18
N GLU A 523 -30.54 -6.97 -13.34
CA GLU A 523 -29.51 -6.94 -14.38
C GLU A 523 -28.53 -8.13 -14.26
N VAL A 524 -27.99 -8.39 -13.07
CA VAL A 524 -27.10 -9.54 -12.79
C VAL A 524 -27.83 -10.86 -13.10
N LYS A 525 -29.11 -10.98 -12.75
CA LYS A 525 -29.90 -12.17 -13.07
C LYS A 525 -30.10 -12.37 -14.57
N ASP A 526 -30.27 -11.30 -15.33
CA ASP A 526 -30.43 -11.39 -16.78
C ASP A 526 -29.09 -11.66 -17.48
N LEU A 527 -27.99 -11.01 -17.05
CA LEU A 527 -26.63 -11.32 -17.52
C LEU A 527 -26.25 -12.77 -17.21
N ALA A 528 -26.60 -13.28 -16.03
CA ALA A 528 -26.39 -14.67 -15.66
C ALA A 528 -27.12 -15.64 -16.59
N LYS A 529 -28.35 -15.33 -17.02
CA LYS A 529 -29.07 -16.17 -18.00
C LYS A 529 -28.39 -16.16 -19.36
N THR A 530 -27.95 -14.99 -19.81
CA THR A 530 -27.25 -14.83 -21.10
C THR A 530 -25.93 -15.61 -21.09
N ALA A 531 -25.09 -15.40 -20.08
CA ALA A 531 -23.82 -16.10 -19.93
C ALA A 531 -24.02 -17.62 -19.73
N LEU A 532 -25.11 -18.07 -19.08
CA LEU A 532 -25.45 -19.50 -19.01
C LEU A 532 -25.83 -20.08 -20.39
N ALA A 533 -26.54 -19.31 -21.21
CA ALA A 533 -26.97 -19.73 -22.55
C ALA A 533 -25.80 -19.80 -23.55
N THR A 534 -24.80 -18.93 -23.41
CA THR A 534 -23.59 -18.90 -24.25
C THR A 534 -22.45 -19.76 -23.72
N GLY A 535 -22.64 -20.41 -22.56
CA GLY A 535 -21.62 -21.25 -21.93
C GLY A 535 -20.51 -20.48 -21.22
N GLY A 536 -20.58 -19.16 -21.18
CA GLY A 536 -19.61 -18.27 -20.52
C GLY A 536 -19.85 -18.07 -19.03
N LEU A 537 -20.34 -19.09 -18.31
CA LEU A 537 -20.59 -18.99 -16.88
C LEU A 537 -19.70 -20.01 -16.16
N GLY A 538 -18.81 -19.53 -15.30
CA GLY A 538 -17.84 -20.38 -14.59
C GLY A 538 -18.51 -21.57 -13.88
N ALA A 539 -17.82 -22.71 -13.84
CA ALA A 539 -18.39 -24.00 -13.40
C ALA A 539 -19.16 -23.89 -12.06
N ASP A 540 -18.62 -23.16 -11.08
CA ASP A 540 -19.23 -22.98 -9.76
C ASP A 540 -20.48 -22.09 -9.75
N ALA A 541 -20.53 -21.08 -10.62
CA ALA A 541 -21.69 -20.19 -10.74
C ALA A 541 -22.81 -20.85 -11.55
N ALA A 542 -22.45 -21.64 -12.57
CA ALA A 542 -23.40 -22.40 -13.39
C ALA A 542 -24.10 -23.48 -12.57
N ASN A 543 -23.35 -24.16 -11.69
CA ASN A 543 -23.91 -25.15 -10.78
C ASN A 543 -24.86 -24.52 -9.74
N ARG A 544 -24.53 -23.35 -9.19
CA ARG A 544 -25.40 -22.61 -8.25
C ARG A 544 -26.71 -22.14 -8.90
N LEU A 545 -26.67 -21.70 -10.16
CA LEU A 545 -27.86 -21.28 -10.90
C LEU A 545 -28.73 -22.47 -11.32
N ARG A 546 -28.12 -23.55 -11.82
CA ARG A 546 -28.82 -24.80 -12.16
C ARG A 546 -29.51 -25.43 -10.95
N ALA A 547 -28.90 -25.37 -9.77
CA ALA A 547 -29.51 -25.86 -8.53
C ALA A 547 -30.75 -25.06 -8.09
N LYS A 548 -30.81 -23.76 -8.42
CA LYS A 548 -31.99 -22.90 -8.16
C LYS A 548 -33.06 -23.04 -9.24
N TRP A 549 -32.71 -23.53 -10.42
CA TRP A 549 -33.62 -23.88 -11.52
C TRP A 549 -34.03 -25.35 -11.44
N MET A 550 -34.70 -25.75 -10.36
CA MET A 550 -35.56 -26.93 -10.46
C MET A 550 -36.92 -26.48 -11.00
N PRO A 551 -37.43 -27.08 -12.09
CA PRO A 551 -38.73 -26.71 -12.63
C PRO A 551 -39.79 -26.96 -11.56
N THR A 552 -40.57 -25.91 -11.24
CA THR A 552 -41.82 -26.06 -10.52
C THR A 552 -42.67 -27.02 -11.36
N THR A 553 -43.02 -28.18 -10.82
CA THR A 553 -43.92 -29.13 -11.44
C THR A 553 -45.27 -28.47 -11.62
N GLU A 554 -45.52 -27.90 -12.81
CA GLU A 554 -46.86 -27.52 -13.21
C GLU A 554 -47.71 -28.80 -13.41
N PRO A 555 -49.02 -28.74 -13.11
CA PRO A 555 -49.88 -29.91 -13.22
C PRO A 555 -49.98 -30.36 -14.68
N GLN A 556 -49.81 -31.65 -14.92
CA GLN A 556 -49.99 -32.28 -16.24
C GLN A 556 -51.36 -31.92 -16.84
N THR A 557 -51.38 -31.10 -17.88
CA THR A 557 -52.56 -30.93 -18.73
C THR A 557 -52.65 -32.13 -19.66
N GLN A 558 -53.65 -32.99 -19.46
CA GLN A 558 -53.92 -34.11 -20.35
C GLN A 558 -54.45 -33.59 -21.69
N PHE A 559 -53.73 -33.87 -22.78
CA PHE A 559 -54.24 -33.71 -24.14
C PHE A 559 -54.27 -35.09 -24.82
N ALA A 560 -55.48 -35.56 -25.10
CA ALA A 560 -55.83 -36.60 -26.08
C ALA A 560 -55.01 -37.92 -26.07
N GLY A 561 -54.98 -38.61 -24.93
CA GLY A 561 -55.11 -40.07 -24.90
C GLY A 561 -54.01 -40.94 -25.52
N VAL A 562 -52.74 -40.53 -25.45
CA VAL A 562 -51.60 -41.43 -25.71
C VAL A 562 -50.51 -41.16 -24.68
N GLU A 563 -50.28 -42.13 -23.77
CA GLU A 563 -49.05 -42.23 -22.99
C GLU A 563 -47.95 -42.71 -23.96
N SER A 564 -46.96 -41.87 -24.20
CA SER A 564 -45.75 -42.25 -24.91
C SER A 564 -44.57 -41.68 -24.14
N ASP A 565 -43.80 -42.58 -23.52
CA ASP A 565 -42.49 -42.29 -22.98
C ASP A 565 -41.63 -41.70 -24.10
N ARG A 566 -41.30 -40.41 -23.96
CA ARG A 566 -40.39 -39.71 -24.86
C ARG A 566 -39.26 -39.07 -24.07
N GLU A 567 -38.68 -39.83 -23.15
CA GLU A 567 -37.23 -39.81 -22.97
C GLU A 567 -36.62 -40.69 -24.07
N GLU A 568 -35.53 -40.24 -24.70
CA GLU A 568 -34.90 -40.85 -25.89
C GLU A 568 -35.57 -40.53 -27.24
N GLY A 569 -35.41 -39.29 -27.71
CA GLY A 569 -35.77 -38.96 -29.10
C GLY A 569 -35.65 -37.50 -29.51
N LEU A 570 -35.07 -36.62 -28.70
CA LEU A 570 -34.78 -35.23 -29.06
C LEU A 570 -33.54 -34.70 -28.32
N LYS A 571 -32.47 -35.50 -28.26
CA LYS A 571 -31.15 -35.10 -27.73
C LYS A 571 -30.03 -35.16 -28.77
N VAL A 572 -30.37 -35.33 -30.05
CA VAL A 572 -29.41 -35.28 -31.15
C VAL A 572 -30.10 -34.50 -32.27
N LEU A 573 -29.96 -33.16 -32.25
CA LEU A 573 -30.01 -32.27 -33.43
C LEU A 573 -29.98 -30.76 -33.08
N ASP A 574 -29.88 -30.35 -31.81
CA ASP A 574 -29.77 -28.91 -31.45
C ASP A 574 -28.38 -28.46 -30.98
N SER A 575 -27.33 -29.27 -31.15
CA SER A 575 -25.96 -28.90 -30.74
C SER A 575 -25.06 -28.40 -31.87
N GLU A 576 -25.52 -28.27 -33.12
CA GLU A 576 -24.70 -27.76 -34.23
C GLU A 576 -25.52 -26.92 -35.22
N ALA A 577 -25.96 -25.72 -34.80
CA ALA A 577 -26.18 -24.57 -35.70
C ALA A 577 -26.47 -23.32 -34.86
N GLY A 578 -25.45 -22.51 -34.60
CA GLY A 578 -25.63 -21.18 -34.05
C GLY A 578 -26.39 -20.30 -35.05
N LEU A 579 -27.61 -19.89 -34.69
CA LEU A 579 -28.39 -18.78 -35.30
C LEU A 579 -29.64 -18.50 -34.43
N PRO A 580 -29.53 -17.70 -33.35
CA PRO A 580 -30.69 -17.36 -32.50
C PRO A 580 -31.65 -16.34 -33.12
N ASP A 581 -31.26 -15.66 -34.20
CA ASP A 581 -32.07 -14.58 -34.78
C ASP A 581 -33.21 -15.06 -35.70
N THR A 582 -33.07 -16.24 -36.30
CA THR A 582 -34.07 -16.78 -37.25
C THR A 582 -35.36 -17.22 -36.57
N VAL A 583 -35.30 -17.66 -35.31
CA VAL A 583 -36.48 -18.13 -34.55
C VAL A 583 -37.37 -16.97 -34.13
N LYS A 584 -36.79 -15.80 -33.80
CA LYS A 584 -37.56 -14.57 -33.51
C LYS A 584 -38.22 -13.98 -34.76
N GLU A 585 -37.60 -14.11 -35.93
CA GLU A 585 -38.20 -13.68 -37.20
C GLU A 585 -39.32 -14.63 -37.66
N GLU A 586 -39.17 -15.93 -37.50
CA GLU A 586 -40.22 -16.91 -37.84
C GLU A 586 -41.41 -16.86 -36.85
N LEU A 587 -41.16 -16.64 -35.56
CA LEU A 587 -42.24 -16.40 -34.58
C LEU A 587 -43.04 -15.12 -34.87
N LYS A 588 -42.40 -14.06 -35.41
CA LYS A 588 -43.12 -12.85 -35.85
C LYS A 588 -44.02 -13.08 -37.07
N LYS A 589 -43.70 -14.06 -37.92
CA LYS A 589 -44.56 -14.44 -39.07
C LYS A 589 -45.79 -15.24 -38.63
N LEU A 590 -45.74 -15.90 -37.48
CA LEU A 590 -46.83 -16.71 -36.94
C LEU A 590 -47.90 -15.92 -36.16
N TYR A 591 -47.67 -14.64 -35.85
CA TYR A 591 -48.62 -13.77 -35.13
C TYR A 591 -49.30 -12.70 -36.00
N LEU A 592 -49.22 -12.81 -37.32
CA LEU A 592 -49.83 -11.85 -38.26
C LEU A 592 -51.03 -12.39 -39.05
N ASN A 593 -51.50 -13.59 -38.75
CA ASN A 593 -52.80 -14.07 -39.25
C ASN A 593 -53.63 -14.54 -38.07
N ASP A 594 -54.45 -13.63 -37.53
CA ASP A 594 -55.83 -13.91 -37.12
C ASP A 594 -56.52 -12.56 -36.83
N GLU A 595 -57.55 -12.28 -37.64
CA GLU A 595 -58.64 -11.33 -37.36
C GLU A 595 -59.55 -11.84 -36.25
#